data_AF-A0A1M5NQB6-F1
#
_entry.id   AF-A0A1M5NQB6-F1
#
_cell.length_a   1.000
_cell.length_b   1.000
_cell.length_c   1.000
_cell.angle_alpha   90.00
_cell.angle_beta   90.00
_cell.angle_gamma   90.00
#
_symmetry.space_group_name_H-M   'P 1'
#
loop_
_entity.id
_entity.type
_entity.pdbx_description
1 polymer ?
#
loop_
_entity_poly.entity_id
_entity_poly.type
_entity_poly.pdbx_seq_one_letter_code
_entity_poly.pdbx_strand_id
1 'polypeptide(L)'
;MKSALLLVATSLFFTAASFSQDYYIHCRKILNTQSGKETDNQTIMVSKNKTIKIQDGFTPKSKIEEFEIDLKNKYVLPGLIDLHIHIIGDHDAKSHMSKYLDNENNIISKGLS
;
A
#
# COMPACT_ATOMS: atom_id res chain seq x y z
N MET A 1 30.52 -32.12 3.85
CA MET A 1 30.69 -30.72 3.40
C MET A 1 30.09 -30.46 2.01
N LYS A 2 30.31 -31.34 1.02
CA LYS A 2 29.77 -31.19 -0.34
C LYS A 2 28.22 -31.24 -0.40
N SER A 3 27.60 -32.12 0.38
CA SER A 3 26.14 -32.24 0.49
C SER A 3 25.48 -31.03 1.15
N ALA A 4 26.11 -30.45 2.18
CA ALA A 4 25.63 -29.22 2.81
C ALA A 4 25.72 -28.02 1.85
N LEU A 5 26.80 -27.93 1.07
CA LEU A 5 26.96 -26.90 0.05
C LEU A 5 25.91 -27.03 -1.07
N LEU A 6 25.58 -28.26 -1.48
CA LEU A 6 24.54 -28.53 -2.47
C LEU A 6 23.15 -28.10 -1.96
N LEU A 7 22.85 -28.38 -0.70
CA LEU A 7 21.55 -28.07 -0.08
C LEU A 7 21.34 -26.56 0.09
N VAL A 8 22.40 -25.82 0.44
CA VAL A 8 22.39 -24.35 0.49
C VAL A 8 22.19 -23.74 -0.90
N ALA A 9 22.88 -24.27 -1.92
CA ALA A 9 22.73 -23.80 -3.30
C ALA A 9 21.31 -24.04 -3.86
N THR A 10 20.67 -25.16 -3.49
CA THR A 10 19.31 -25.48 -3.94
C THR A 10 18.25 -24.57 -3.29
N SER A 11 18.43 -24.22 -2.02
CA SER A 11 17.57 -23.27 -1.29
C SER A 11 17.63 -21.86 -1.88
N LEU A 12 18.81 -21.40 -2.30
CA LEU A 12 19.01 -20.10 -2.93
C LEU A 12 18.32 -19.97 -4.30
N PHE A 13 18.13 -21.08 -5.02
CA PHE A 13 17.49 -21.08 -6.33
C PHE A 13 15.96 -20.96 -6.23
N PHE A 14 15.35 -21.44 -5.15
CA PHE A 14 13.89 -21.38 -4.94
C PHE A 14 13.39 -19.98 -4.58
N THR A 15 14.19 -19.14 -3.90
CA THR A 15 13.77 -17.78 -3.52
C THR A 15 13.76 -16.79 -4.69
N ALA A 16 14.42 -17.12 -5.80
CA ALA A 16 14.42 -16.29 -7.00
C ALA A 16 13.11 -16.35 -7.81
N ALA A 17 12.25 -17.34 -7.54
CA ALA A 17 10.94 -17.49 -8.18
C ALA A 17 9.87 -16.64 -7.47
N SER A 18 10.06 -15.32 -7.42
CA SER A 18 8.97 -14.41 -7.05
C SER A 18 8.00 -14.29 -8.23
N PHE A 19 6.87 -14.99 -8.14
CA PHE A 19 5.78 -14.86 -9.11
C PHE A 19 5.14 -13.48 -9.00
N SER A 20 5.21 -12.71 -10.09
CA SER A 20 4.47 -11.45 -10.22
C SER A 20 3.03 -11.79 -10.56
N GLN A 21 2.10 -11.52 -9.65
CA GLN A 21 0.67 -11.67 -9.89
C GLN A 21 0.14 -10.41 -10.59
N ASP A 22 -0.59 -10.62 -11.67
CA ASP A 22 -1.30 -9.55 -12.37
C ASP A 22 -2.72 -9.44 -11.80
N TYR A 23 -3.20 -8.20 -11.69
CA TYR A 23 -4.51 -7.87 -11.14
C TYR A 23 -5.42 -7.33 -12.25
N TYR A 24 -6.64 -7.85 -12.30
CA TYR A 24 -7.72 -7.41 -13.16
C TYR A 24 -8.79 -6.77 -12.29
N ILE A 25 -8.95 -5.46 -12.42
CA ILE A 25 -9.87 -4.68 -11.60
C ILE A 25 -11.04 -4.24 -12.48
N HIS A 26 -12.21 -4.80 -12.21
CA HIS A 26 -13.44 -4.47 -12.92
C HIS A 26 -14.15 -3.32 -12.26
N CYS A 27 -14.30 -2.20 -12.97
CA CYS A 27 -14.82 -0.95 -12.42
C CYS A 27 -16.11 -0.54 -13.14
N ARG A 28 -17.13 -0.05 -12.40
CA ARG A 28 -18.32 0.56 -13.01
C ARG A 28 -17.94 1.80 -13.81
N LYS A 29 -17.18 2.67 -13.17
CA LYS A 29 -16.88 4.04 -13.59
C LYS A 29 -15.43 4.33 -13.23
N ILE A 30 -14.70 4.95 -14.15
CA ILE A 30 -13.36 5.47 -13.89
C ILE A 30 -13.26 6.91 -14.39
N LEU A 31 -12.62 7.77 -13.60
CA LEU A 31 -12.31 9.13 -14.02
C LEU A 31 -10.96 9.16 -14.75
N ASN A 32 -10.97 9.58 -16.01
CA ASN A 32 -9.75 9.92 -16.72
C ASN A 32 -9.35 11.36 -16.36
N THR A 33 -8.33 11.50 -15.52
CA THR A 33 -7.84 12.81 -15.06
C THR A 33 -7.13 13.63 -16.15
N GLN A 34 -6.70 13.01 -17.25
CA GLN A 34 -6.07 13.72 -18.36
C GLN A 34 -7.08 14.45 -19.23
N SER A 35 -8.24 13.82 -19.47
CA SER A 35 -9.31 14.40 -20.31
C SER A 35 -10.49 14.98 -19.50
N GLY A 36 -10.57 14.68 -18.21
CA GLY A 36 -11.69 15.07 -17.34
C GLY A 36 -12.98 14.30 -17.62
N LYS A 37 -12.93 13.21 -18.40
CA LYS A 37 -14.11 12.41 -18.77
C LYS A 37 -14.22 11.17 -17.89
N GLU A 38 -15.46 10.79 -17.60
CA GLU A 38 -15.78 9.50 -17.01
C GLU A 38 -16.00 8.46 -18.12
N THR A 39 -15.47 7.26 -17.93
CA THR A 39 -15.78 6.10 -18.78
C THR A 39 -16.41 4.99 -17.94
N ASP A 40 -17.41 4.35 -18.53
CA ASP A 40 -18.18 3.28 -17.91
C ASP A 40 -17.62 1.89 -18.28
N ASN A 41 -17.87 0.92 -17.39
CA ASN A 41 -17.57 -0.50 -17.51
C ASN A 41 -16.15 -0.75 -18.02
N GLN A 42 -15.15 -0.56 -17.17
CA GLN A 42 -13.74 -0.66 -17.55
C GLN A 42 -13.03 -1.77 -16.78
N THR A 43 -11.99 -2.33 -17.39
CA THR A 43 -11.06 -3.25 -16.74
C THR A 43 -9.67 -2.64 -16.68
N ILE A 44 -9.15 -2.47 -15.47
CA ILE A 44 -7.79 -2.01 -15.22
C ILE A 44 -6.91 -3.24 -14.99
N MET A 45 -5.89 -3.40 -15.82
CA MET A 45 -4.86 -4.42 -15.63
C MET A 45 -3.65 -3.78 -14.96
N VAL A 46 -3.23 -4.36 -13.83
CA VAL A 46 -2.07 -3.92 -13.05
C VAL A 46 -1.08 -5.06 -12.94
N SER A 47 0.18 -4.80 -13.29
CA SER A 47 1.29 -5.75 -13.18
C SER A 47 2.49 -5.05 -12.57
N LYS A 48 3.19 -5.71 -11.63
CA LYS A 48 4.42 -5.18 -10.99
C LYS A 48 4.28 -3.73 -10.51
N ASN A 49 3.16 -3.42 -9.85
CA ASN A 49 2.82 -2.10 -9.32
C ASN A 49 2.63 -1.00 -10.38
N LYS A 50 2.36 -1.37 -11.63
CA LYS A 50 2.08 -0.44 -12.72
C LYS A 50 0.79 -0.83 -13.43
N THR A 51 -0.02 0.17 -13.79
CA THR A 51 -1.13 -0.03 -14.71
C THR A 51 -0.57 -0.32 -16.09
N ILE A 52 -0.80 -1.52 -16.61
CA ILE A 52 -0.32 -1.93 -17.94
C ILE A 52 -1.31 -1.56 -19.04
N LYS A 53 -2.61 -1.62 -18.72
CA LYS A 53 -3.67 -1.36 -19.70
C LYS A 53 -4.99 -1.05 -19.01
N ILE A 54 -5.79 -0.21 -19.66
CA ILE A 54 -7.20 0.00 -19.36
C ILE A 54 -7.96 -0.42 -20.61
N GLN A 55 -8.97 -1.28 -20.45
CA GLN A 55 -9.80 -1.78 -21.55
C GLN A 55 -11.28 -1.50 -21.27
N ASP A 56 -12.02 -1.22 -22.35
CA ASP A 56 -13.48 -1.16 -22.31
C ASP A 56 -14.06 -2.55 -22.06
N GLY A 57 -15.08 -2.62 -21.21
CA GLY A 57 -15.76 -3.85 -20.80
C GLY A 57 -15.12 -4.57 -19.61
N PHE A 58 -15.70 -5.72 -19.26
CA PHE A 58 -15.20 -6.62 -18.22
C PHE A 58 -14.39 -7.75 -18.88
N THR A 59 -13.09 -7.53 -19.06
CA THR A 59 -12.20 -8.50 -19.69
C THR A 59 -11.82 -9.58 -18.69
N PRO A 60 -12.19 -10.85 -18.89
CA PRO A 60 -11.87 -11.90 -17.95
C PRO A 60 -10.36 -12.08 -17.81
N LYS A 61 -9.93 -12.57 -16.64
CA LYS A 61 -8.53 -12.92 -16.40
C LYS A 61 -8.04 -13.94 -17.43
N SER A 62 -6.80 -13.75 -17.88
CA SER A 62 -6.18 -14.59 -18.91
C SER A 62 -5.66 -15.90 -18.33
N LYS A 63 -5.22 -15.87 -17.06
CA LYS A 63 -4.68 -17.03 -16.35
C LYS A 63 -5.41 -17.25 -15.02
N ILE A 64 -5.42 -18.50 -14.56
CA ILE A 64 -6.07 -18.89 -13.30
C ILE A 64 -5.41 -18.21 -12.09
N GLU A 65 -4.09 -18.05 -12.15
CA GLU A 65 -3.21 -17.48 -11.12
C GLU A 65 -3.36 -15.95 -10.94
N GLU A 66 -4.04 -15.28 -11.88
CA GLU A 66 -4.27 -13.84 -11.84
C GLU A 66 -5.44 -13.50 -10.90
N PHE A 67 -5.31 -12.36 -10.22
CA PHE A 67 -6.29 -11.90 -9.24
C PHE A 67 -7.33 -11.01 -9.90
N GLU A 68 -8.59 -11.30 -9.63
CA GLU A 68 -9.73 -10.48 -10.09
C GLU A 68 -10.32 -9.72 -8.90
N ILE A 69 -10.49 -8.41 -9.07
CA ILE A 69 -11.10 -7.52 -8.08
C ILE A 69 -12.38 -6.96 -8.69
N ASP A 70 -13.53 -7.33 -8.10
CA ASP A 70 -14.83 -6.86 -8.55
C ASP A 70 -15.21 -5.53 -7.85
N LEU A 71 -15.11 -4.44 -8.60
CA LEU A 71 -15.56 -3.09 -8.24
C LEU A 71 -16.67 -2.61 -9.20
N LYS A 72 -17.47 -3.52 -9.77
CA LYS A 72 -18.53 -3.22 -10.76
C LYS A 72 -19.64 -2.31 -10.23
N ASN A 73 -19.69 -2.06 -8.92
CA ASN A 73 -20.65 -1.16 -8.27
C ASN A 73 -19.97 0.07 -7.64
N LYS A 74 -18.70 0.35 -7.97
CA LYS A 74 -17.91 1.43 -7.38
C LYS A 74 -17.35 2.36 -8.46
N TYR A 75 -17.07 3.58 -8.03
CA TYR A 75 -16.35 4.58 -8.81
C TYR A 75 -14.88 4.53 -8.44
N VAL A 76 -14.02 4.44 -9.45
CA VAL A 76 -12.56 4.40 -9.27
C VAL A 76 -11.97 5.72 -9.72
N LEU A 77 -11.13 6.28 -8.85
CA LEU A 77 -10.40 7.52 -9.08
C LEU A 77 -8.90 7.21 -9.00
N PRO A 78 -8.05 7.97 -9.68
CA PRO A 78 -6.63 8.00 -9.36
C PRO A 78 -6.43 8.38 -7.89
N GLY A 79 -5.34 7.90 -7.29
CA GLY A 79 -5.01 8.23 -5.91
C GLY A 79 -4.99 9.74 -5.70
N LEU A 80 -5.63 10.20 -4.62
CA LEU A 80 -5.63 11.62 -4.27
C LEU A 80 -4.23 12.05 -3.84
N ILE A 81 -3.81 13.23 -4.30
CA ILE A 81 -2.52 13.82 -3.95
C ILE A 81 -2.82 15.01 -3.03
N ASP A 82 -2.28 14.95 -1.82
CA ASP A 82 -2.30 16.07 -0.88
C ASP A 82 -0.94 16.77 -0.91
N LEU A 83 -0.96 18.06 -1.20
CA LEU A 83 0.25 18.89 -1.31
C LEU A 83 0.50 19.75 -0.06
N HIS A 84 -0.44 19.79 0.88
CA HIS A 84 -0.32 20.65 2.05
C HIS A 84 -0.88 19.96 3.28
N ILE A 85 -0.05 19.11 3.86
CA ILE A 85 -0.34 18.48 5.14
C ILE A 85 0.72 18.87 6.18
N HIS A 86 0.23 19.24 7.36
CA HIS A 86 1.04 19.26 8.57
C HIS A 86 0.80 17.93 9.32
N ILE A 87 1.74 16.99 9.19
CA ILE A 87 1.69 15.72 9.93
C ILE A 87 2.14 15.99 11.36
N ILE A 88 1.20 16.40 12.21
CA ILE A 88 1.42 16.53 13.65
C ILE A 88 0.94 15.23 14.28
N GLY A 89 1.88 14.32 14.56
CA GLY A 89 1.58 13.08 15.24
C GLY A 89 1.28 13.35 16.71
N ASP A 90 0.00 13.33 17.10
CA ASP A 90 -0.52 13.30 18.48
C ASP A 90 0.33 14.06 19.52
N HIS A 91 0.82 15.24 19.16
CA HIS A 91 1.54 16.11 20.07
C HIS A 91 0.50 16.90 20.83
N ASP A 92 -0.09 16.24 21.83
CA ASP A 92 -0.80 16.92 22.89
C ASP A 92 0.15 18.00 23.43
N ALA A 93 -0.32 19.25 23.54
CA ALA A 93 0.47 20.40 23.99
C ALA A 93 1.11 20.16 25.37
N LYS A 94 0.62 19.15 26.09
CA LYS A 94 1.15 18.64 27.35
C LYS A 94 2.46 17.86 27.21
N SER A 95 2.77 17.26 26.06
CA SER A 95 3.94 16.37 25.90
C SER A 95 5.30 17.07 26.08
N HIS A 96 5.38 18.35 25.70
CA HIS A 96 6.59 19.16 25.91
C HIS A 96 6.70 19.68 27.35
N MET A 97 5.58 20.06 27.97
CA MET A 97 5.57 20.57 29.36
C MET A 97 5.63 19.48 30.43
N SER A 98 5.05 18.29 30.18
CA SER A 98 5.11 17.15 31.13
C SER A 98 6.53 16.72 31.40
N LYS A 99 7.42 16.68 30.39
CA LYS A 99 8.83 16.29 30.61
C LYS A 99 9.58 17.20 31.59
N TYR A 100 9.22 18.48 31.67
CA TYR A 100 9.84 19.41 32.61
C TYR A 100 9.14 19.36 33.98
N LEU A 101 7.81 19.28 34.02
CA LEU A 101 7.04 19.18 35.26
C LEU A 101 7.23 17.85 36.01
N ASP A 102 7.31 16.73 35.28
CA ASP A 102 7.53 15.40 35.87
C ASP A 102 8.97 15.23 36.38
N ASN A 103 9.93 15.95 35.80
CA ASN A 103 11.31 15.97 36.28
C ASN A 103 11.42 16.76 37.59
N GLU A 104 10.82 17.95 37.69
CA GLU A 104 10.82 18.76 38.91
C GLU A 104 10.15 18.03 40.09
N ASN A 105 9.01 17.37 39.87
CA ASN A 105 8.30 16.65 40.93
C ASN A 105 9.06 15.41 41.48
N ASN A 106 10.01 14.85 40.73
CA ASN A 106 10.82 13.71 41.16
C ASN A 106 12.05 14.13 42.00
N ILE A 107 12.53 15.37 41.86
CA ILE A 107 13.65 15.91 42.67
C ILE A 107 13.14 16.36 44.04
N ILE A 108 11.94 16.93 44.11
CA ILE A 108 11.38 17.48 45.35
C ILE A 108 10.91 16.35 46.29
N SER A 109 10.41 15.23 45.74
CA SER A 109 9.94 14.08 46.54
C SER A 109 11.05 13.20 47.10
N LYS A 110 12.27 13.23 46.52
CA LYS A 110 13.43 12.48 47.02
C LYS A 110 14.25 13.19 48.09
N GLY A 111 14.02 14.49 48.32
CA GLY A 111 14.68 15.28 49.37
C GLY A 111 13.95 15.31 50.72
N LEU A 112 12.78 14.66 50.82
CA LEU A 112 11.90 14.68 51.99
C LEU A 112 11.66 13.29 52.61
N SER A 113 12.52 12.30 52.30
CA SER A 113 12.58 11.02 53.00
C SER A 113 13.92 10.82 53.70
#